data_AF-A0A9X1JYA7-F1
#
_entry.id   AF-A0A9X1JYA7-F1
#
_cell.length_a   1.000
_cell.length_b   1.000
_cell.length_c   1.000
_cell.angle_alpha   90.00
_cell.angle_beta   90.00
_cell.angle_gamma   90.00
#
_symmetry.space_group_name_H-M   'P 1'
#
loop_
_entity.id
_entity.type
_entity.pdbx_description
1 polymer ?
#
loop_
_entity_poly.entity_id
_entity_poly.type
_entity_poly.pdbx_seq_one_letter_code
_entity_poly.pdbx_strand_id
1 'polypeptide(L)'
;DEVADGTDPLDSCDLVWTSQTVPPSQAWIDGDCDGDGVTNGDEVIDGTDPVDPCDFQLTSQTVPTTPAWEALDCDGDGVTNGDEIADGTDPLDECDLVVASQTVPPSAAWEALDCDGDGVTNGQEVIDGTDPVDPCDFILANQDTTPTAAWEALDCDGDGVTNGDEVADGTDPLDSCDLVWTSQTVPPSQAWIDGDCDGDGVTNGQEVVDGTNPVDPCDYDPLSQDIMTISEEWEALDCDGDGVTNLDEILDGTDPLDFCDFILESQTVPPSQEWLNADCDNDGLSNGDEVTIGTDPLDPDTDGDGVNDGDEVSDGTDPLDICDFVFDSQTLPPSEEWEMLDCDGDGVPNGDEVDPIEGDESTDPTDPCDFNWEDQDLTIVTEEWLNLDCDGDGIPNGDEVGDDDGDGLPDYEEENNGDITEDDNLEVFDIMTPNDDGLNDVFVIRGIHRFPNNNLEIFNRWGVKVYGTQGYGQGDNFFRGYSDGRATVERNELLPVGTYYYVLNYVNANGETKQLAGPLYINRR
;
A
#
# COMPACT_ATOMS: atom_id res chain seq x y z
N ASP A 1 24.39 96.51 9.68
CA ASP A 1 24.93 95.15 9.68
C ASP A 1 24.46 94.42 8.43
N GLU A 2 23.18 94.50 8.09
CA GLU A 2 22.55 94.02 6.82
C GLU A 2 23.29 94.40 5.51
N VAL A 3 23.76 95.65 5.37
CA VAL A 3 24.55 96.06 4.18
C VAL A 3 25.94 95.37 4.12
N ALA A 4 26.45 94.89 5.25
CA ALA A 4 27.79 94.33 5.37
C ALA A 4 27.82 92.79 5.22
N ASP A 5 26.76 92.09 5.63
CA ASP A 5 26.57 90.65 5.41
C ASP A 5 25.76 90.33 4.15
N GLY A 6 25.06 91.32 3.58
CA GLY A 6 24.47 91.23 2.24
C GLY A 6 22.96 91.03 2.21
N THR A 7 22.28 91.12 3.36
CA THR A 7 20.82 90.98 3.46
C THR A 7 20.08 92.28 3.10
N ASP A 8 18.84 92.17 2.62
CA ASP A 8 17.99 93.30 2.22
C ASP A 8 17.36 93.99 3.44
N PRO A 9 17.73 95.27 3.75
CA PRO A 9 17.16 96.01 4.88
C PRO A 9 15.66 96.35 4.73
N LEU A 10 15.02 96.02 3.60
CA LEU A 10 13.58 96.17 3.38
C LEU A 10 12.81 94.85 3.49
N ASP A 11 13.51 93.72 3.57
CA ASP A 11 12.91 92.41 3.75
C ASP A 11 13.24 91.91 5.16
N SER A 12 12.23 91.84 6.02
CA SER A 12 12.43 91.41 7.40
C SER A 12 12.76 89.92 7.54
N CYS A 13 12.61 89.14 6.47
CA CYS A 13 12.91 87.71 6.42
C CYS A 13 14.25 87.42 5.72
N ASP A 14 14.89 88.42 5.11
CA ASP A 14 16.28 88.30 4.64
C ASP A 14 17.22 88.69 5.79
N LEU A 15 17.60 87.72 6.61
CA LEU A 15 18.43 87.95 7.80
C LEU A 15 19.51 86.89 8.00
N VAL A 16 20.63 87.32 8.59
CA VAL A 16 21.69 86.43 9.10
C VAL A 16 21.68 86.54 10.62
N TRP A 17 21.22 85.48 11.30
CA TRP A 17 21.00 85.50 12.75
C TRP A 17 22.24 85.95 13.56
N THR A 18 23.43 85.51 13.13
CA THR A 18 24.70 85.86 13.79
C THR A 18 25.08 87.36 13.70
N SER A 19 24.45 88.12 12.81
CA SER A 19 24.68 89.56 12.63
C SER A 19 23.73 90.44 13.45
N GLN A 20 22.82 89.85 14.21
CA GLN A 20 21.81 90.59 14.98
C GLN A 20 22.45 91.41 16.10
N THR A 21 22.34 92.74 16.02
CA THR A 21 22.85 93.68 17.03
C THR A 21 21.76 94.42 17.81
N VAL A 22 20.48 94.21 17.45
CA VAL A 22 19.29 94.81 18.07
C VAL A 22 18.15 93.79 18.22
N PRO A 23 17.27 93.93 19.24
CA PRO A 23 16.12 93.02 19.41
C PRO A 23 15.16 93.07 18.21
N PRO A 24 14.50 91.95 17.85
CA PRO A 24 13.52 91.93 16.76
C PRO A 24 12.30 92.81 17.06
N SER A 25 11.60 93.22 16.00
CA SER A 25 10.34 93.97 16.14
C SER A 25 9.18 93.03 16.46
N GLN A 26 8.12 93.53 17.11
CA GLN A 26 6.92 92.71 17.36
C GLN A 26 6.29 92.18 16.06
N ALA A 27 6.35 92.96 14.98
CA ALA A 27 5.83 92.53 13.68
C ALA A 27 6.65 91.38 13.06
N TRP A 28 7.92 91.26 13.40
CA TRP A 28 8.74 90.11 13.02
C TRP A 28 8.43 88.91 13.91
N ILE A 29 8.33 89.12 15.22
CA ILE A 29 8.00 88.06 16.20
C ILE A 29 6.65 87.40 15.88
N ASP A 30 5.64 88.19 15.52
CA ASP A 30 4.31 87.69 15.15
C ASP A 30 4.22 87.25 13.67
N GLY A 31 5.31 87.39 12.92
CA GLY A 31 5.41 86.99 11.51
C GLY A 31 5.87 85.54 11.38
N ASP A 32 5.75 85.02 10.16
CA ASP A 32 6.17 83.69 9.73
C ASP A 32 6.91 83.93 8.41
N CYS A 33 8.22 83.71 8.41
CA CYS A 33 9.12 84.18 7.36
C CYS A 33 9.35 83.16 6.24
N ASP A 34 9.30 81.87 6.56
CA ASP A 34 9.44 80.76 5.62
C ASP A 34 8.10 80.10 5.26
N GLY A 35 7.04 80.42 5.99
CA GLY A 35 5.66 80.07 5.66
C GLY A 35 5.23 78.70 6.16
N ASP A 36 5.93 78.16 7.16
CA ASP A 36 5.72 76.85 7.76
C ASP A 36 4.55 76.78 8.75
N GLY A 37 3.91 77.92 9.05
CA GLY A 37 2.81 78.00 10.00
C GLY A 37 3.24 78.19 11.47
N VAL A 38 4.53 78.27 11.75
CA VAL A 38 5.12 78.63 13.05
C VAL A 38 5.51 80.11 13.01
N THR A 39 5.37 80.82 14.13
CA THR A 39 5.81 82.22 14.16
C THR A 39 7.31 82.30 14.46
N ASN A 40 8.01 83.27 13.86
CA ASN A 40 9.44 83.52 14.13
C ASN A 40 9.75 83.64 15.64
N GLY A 41 8.77 84.11 16.42
CA GLY A 41 8.85 84.20 17.87
C GLY A 41 8.82 82.84 18.57
N ASP A 42 7.96 81.94 18.11
CA ASP A 42 7.84 80.57 18.62
C ASP A 42 9.05 79.72 18.20
N GLU A 43 9.53 79.87 16.98
CA GLU A 43 10.75 79.18 16.50
C GLU A 43 12.00 79.57 17.30
N VAL A 44 12.15 80.84 17.65
CA VAL A 44 13.23 81.29 18.55
C VAL A 44 13.11 80.67 19.95
N ILE A 45 11.89 80.35 20.41
CA ILE A 45 11.65 79.67 21.68
C ILE A 45 11.97 78.18 21.56
N ASP A 46 11.58 77.55 20.45
CA ASP A 46 11.72 76.13 20.18
C ASP A 46 13.13 75.75 19.72
N GLY A 47 13.89 76.74 19.26
CA GLY A 47 15.27 76.59 18.81
C GLY A 47 15.41 76.20 17.34
N THR A 48 14.39 76.45 16.53
CA THR A 48 14.36 76.23 15.08
C THR A 48 14.70 77.52 14.30
N ASP A 49 14.99 77.42 13.00
CA ASP A 49 15.46 78.54 12.17
C ASP A 49 14.31 79.25 11.41
N PRO A 50 13.99 80.52 11.73
CA PRO A 50 12.86 81.27 11.14
C PRO A 50 12.90 81.58 9.65
N VAL A 51 13.82 80.98 8.91
CA VAL A 51 13.95 81.14 7.46
C VAL A 51 14.17 79.80 6.76
N ASP A 52 14.21 78.70 7.50
CA ASP A 52 14.35 77.35 6.96
C ASP A 52 13.00 76.61 7.09
N PRO A 53 12.21 76.52 6.01
CA PRO A 53 10.85 75.99 6.06
C PRO A 53 10.72 74.52 6.52
N CYS A 54 11.84 73.80 6.64
CA CYS A 54 11.89 72.42 7.11
C CYS A 54 12.52 72.28 8.51
N ASP A 55 12.93 73.37 9.16
CA ASP A 55 13.37 73.38 10.55
C ASP A 55 12.24 73.99 11.40
N PHE A 56 11.30 73.15 11.84
CA PHE A 56 10.17 73.62 12.65
C PHE A 56 9.68 72.56 13.65
N GLN A 57 8.79 72.95 14.56
CA GLN A 57 8.09 72.02 15.43
C GLN A 57 6.61 71.95 15.07
N LEU A 58 6.14 70.78 14.67
CA LEU A 58 4.75 70.55 14.27
C LEU A 58 3.74 71.00 15.34
N THR A 59 4.07 70.85 16.63
CA THR A 59 3.20 71.28 17.74
C THR A 59 3.06 72.81 17.88
N SER A 60 3.93 73.58 17.23
CA SER A 60 3.98 75.04 17.28
C SER A 60 3.37 75.70 16.04
N GLN A 61 2.90 74.91 15.07
CA GLN A 61 2.14 75.41 13.91
C GLN A 61 0.78 75.98 14.36
N THR A 62 0.72 77.29 14.54
CA THR A 62 -0.47 77.99 15.05
C THR A 62 -1.03 79.03 14.08
N VAL A 63 -0.33 79.31 12.98
CA VAL A 63 -0.79 80.17 11.88
C VAL A 63 -0.92 79.35 10.59
N PRO A 64 -1.66 79.84 9.58
CA PRO A 64 -1.82 79.11 8.32
C PRO A 64 -0.50 79.01 7.55
N THR A 65 -0.18 77.82 7.06
CA THR A 65 0.93 77.53 6.15
C THR A 65 0.76 78.24 4.80
N THR A 66 1.87 78.37 4.06
CA THR A 66 1.87 78.96 2.72
C THR A 66 1.85 77.88 1.63
N PRO A 67 1.30 78.18 0.43
CA PRO A 67 1.39 77.27 -0.72
C PRO A 67 2.81 76.96 -1.20
N ALA A 68 3.81 77.74 -0.75
CA ALA A 68 5.22 77.47 -1.05
C ALA A 68 5.73 76.35 -0.15
N TRP A 69 5.41 76.42 1.14
CA TRP A 69 5.70 75.36 2.12
C TRP A 69 4.92 74.08 1.84
N GLU A 70 3.63 74.17 1.52
CA GLU A 70 2.78 73.01 1.17
C GLU A 70 3.32 72.20 -0.04
N ALA A 71 4.17 72.81 -0.88
CA ALA A 71 4.76 72.17 -2.04
C ALA A 71 6.21 71.68 -1.81
N LEU A 72 6.75 71.87 -0.60
CA LEU A 72 8.02 71.27 -0.18
C LEU A 72 7.77 69.82 0.26
N ASP A 73 8.89 69.10 0.33
CA ASP A 73 9.04 67.73 0.83
C ASP A 73 10.23 67.85 1.79
N CYS A 74 9.93 67.94 3.08
CA CYS A 74 10.89 68.39 4.09
C CYS A 74 11.74 67.25 4.67
N ASP A 75 11.18 66.06 4.79
CA ASP A 75 11.87 64.84 5.21
C ASP A 75 12.46 64.05 4.03
N GLY A 76 12.02 64.36 2.80
CA GLY A 76 12.56 63.79 1.58
C GLY A 76 11.96 62.42 1.23
N ASP A 77 10.78 62.10 1.72
CA ASP A 77 10.10 60.82 1.49
C ASP A 77 9.38 60.76 0.13
N GLY A 78 9.27 61.88 -0.58
CA GLY A 78 8.59 61.98 -1.87
C GLY A 78 7.12 62.44 -1.79
N VAL A 79 6.57 62.62 -0.60
CA VAL A 79 5.26 63.22 -0.32
C VAL A 79 5.48 64.71 -0.02
N THR A 80 4.52 65.56 -0.41
CA THR A 80 4.63 66.99 -0.10
C THR A 80 3.98 67.29 1.23
N ASN A 81 4.51 68.27 1.98
CA ASN A 81 3.97 68.67 3.28
C ASN A 81 2.45 68.94 3.25
N GLY A 82 1.94 69.46 2.13
CA GLY A 82 0.51 69.68 1.93
C GLY A 82 -0.32 68.40 1.75
N ASP A 83 0.23 67.40 1.08
CA ASP A 83 -0.37 66.07 0.93
C ASP A 83 -0.33 65.31 2.26
N GLU A 84 0.78 65.41 3.01
CA GLU A 84 0.92 64.79 4.34
C GLU A 84 -0.07 65.35 5.37
N ILE A 85 -0.28 66.67 5.40
CA ILE A 85 -1.34 67.27 6.21
C ILE A 85 -2.72 66.71 5.83
N ALA A 86 -2.95 66.45 4.54
CA ALA A 86 -4.23 65.93 4.05
C ALA A 86 -4.44 64.46 4.44
N ASP A 87 -3.36 63.68 4.44
CA ASP A 87 -3.34 62.26 4.77
C ASP A 87 -3.21 62.00 6.29
N GLY A 88 -2.75 63.00 7.04
CA GLY A 88 -2.57 62.96 8.48
C GLY A 88 -1.23 62.38 8.94
N THR A 89 -0.21 62.46 8.08
CA THR A 89 1.17 62.04 8.35
C THR A 89 2.07 63.24 8.77
N ASP A 90 3.28 62.98 9.26
CA ASP A 90 4.21 63.98 9.81
C ASP A 90 5.28 64.43 8.78
N PRO A 91 5.26 65.70 8.32
CA PRO A 91 6.21 66.25 7.32
C PRO A 91 7.69 66.31 7.69
N LEU A 92 8.05 65.75 8.84
CA LEU A 92 9.41 65.69 9.36
C LEU A 92 9.83 64.25 9.71
N ASP A 93 8.98 63.25 9.48
CA ASP A 93 9.24 61.84 9.73
C ASP A 93 9.16 61.03 8.43
N GLU A 94 10.33 60.77 7.87
CA GLU A 94 10.55 60.08 6.59
C GLU A 94 9.93 58.67 6.49
N CYS A 95 9.41 58.10 7.60
CA CYS A 95 8.71 56.83 7.64
C CYS A 95 7.22 56.94 8.00
N ASP A 96 6.71 58.12 8.32
CA ASP A 96 5.28 58.38 8.48
C ASP A 96 4.72 58.90 7.15
N LEU A 97 4.35 57.99 6.25
CA LEU A 97 3.86 58.38 4.92
C LEU A 97 2.71 57.51 4.41
N VAL A 98 2.01 58.05 3.40
CA VAL A 98 1.12 57.26 2.54
C VAL A 98 1.82 57.09 1.19
N VAL A 99 2.30 55.89 0.90
CA VAL A 99 3.07 55.59 -0.32
C VAL A 99 2.35 56.00 -1.62
N ALA A 100 1.02 55.87 -1.65
CA ALA A 100 0.22 56.31 -2.80
C ALA A 100 0.24 57.84 -3.07
N SER A 101 0.68 58.64 -2.10
CA SER A 101 0.79 60.10 -2.16
C SER A 101 2.18 60.60 -2.54
N GLN A 102 3.15 59.70 -2.76
CA GLN A 102 4.46 60.07 -3.29
C GLN A 102 4.35 60.63 -4.72
N THR A 103 4.44 61.95 -4.85
CA THR A 103 4.31 62.66 -6.14
C THR A 103 5.56 63.39 -6.57
N VAL A 104 6.56 63.51 -5.68
CA VAL A 104 7.90 64.03 -5.98
C VAL A 104 8.95 62.94 -5.80
N PRO A 105 10.14 63.05 -6.44
CA PRO A 105 11.18 62.03 -6.30
C PRO A 105 11.72 61.97 -4.87
N PRO A 106 11.72 60.81 -4.20
CA PRO A 106 12.30 60.66 -2.88
C PRO A 106 13.80 60.96 -2.84
N SER A 107 14.29 61.25 -1.64
CA SER A 107 15.68 61.55 -1.37
C SER A 107 16.54 60.28 -1.29
N ALA A 108 17.84 60.42 -1.53
CA ALA A 108 18.78 59.32 -1.35
C ALA A 108 18.97 58.90 0.13
N ALA A 109 18.49 59.72 1.08
CA ALA A 109 18.46 59.35 2.50
C ALA A 109 17.31 58.38 2.74
N TRP A 110 16.10 58.74 2.29
CA TRP A 110 14.92 57.89 2.32
C TRP A 110 15.14 56.56 1.59
N GLU A 111 15.72 56.57 0.38
CA GLU A 111 16.02 55.34 -0.38
C GLU A 111 16.93 54.35 0.39
N ALA A 112 17.71 54.81 1.36
CA ALA A 112 18.64 54.00 2.14
C ALA A 112 18.11 53.58 3.52
N LEU A 113 16.92 54.02 3.88
CA LEU A 113 16.22 53.59 5.10
C LEU A 113 15.47 52.29 4.86
N ASP A 114 15.01 51.75 5.96
CA ASP A 114 14.15 50.58 6.11
C ASP A 114 13.10 51.02 7.14
N CYS A 115 11.94 51.46 6.63
CA CYS A 115 10.96 52.18 7.44
C CYS A 115 10.05 51.25 8.25
N ASP A 116 9.74 50.07 7.74
CA ASP A 116 8.93 49.06 8.42
C ASP A 116 9.76 48.04 9.22
N GLY A 117 11.08 48.01 8.99
CA GLY A 117 12.03 47.21 9.72
C GLY A 117 12.10 45.76 9.27
N ASP A 118 11.65 45.45 8.05
CA ASP A 118 11.67 44.11 7.47
C ASP A 118 13.07 43.67 7.01
N GLY A 119 14.04 44.59 6.98
CA GLY A 119 15.42 44.36 6.57
C GLY A 119 15.69 44.63 5.08
N VAL A 120 14.69 45.04 4.31
CA VAL A 120 14.78 45.56 2.94
C VAL A 120 14.76 47.09 3.00
N THR A 121 15.51 47.74 2.12
CA THR A 121 15.52 49.21 2.09
C THR A 121 14.39 49.75 1.23
N ASN A 122 13.81 50.89 1.58
CA ASN A 122 12.75 51.57 0.83
C ASN A 122 13.08 51.69 -0.69
N GLY A 123 14.33 52.01 -1.02
CA GLY A 123 14.76 52.12 -2.43
C GLY A 123 14.76 50.79 -3.19
N GLN A 124 14.98 49.67 -2.49
CA GLN A 124 14.92 48.32 -3.04
C GLN A 124 13.46 47.87 -3.18
N GLU A 125 12.61 48.17 -2.21
CA GLU A 125 11.17 47.88 -2.28
C GLU A 125 10.48 48.62 -3.42
N VAL A 126 10.84 49.89 -3.67
CA VAL A 126 10.37 50.64 -4.85
C VAL A 126 10.79 49.95 -6.16
N ILE A 127 11.95 49.29 -6.20
CA ILE A 127 12.40 48.53 -7.37
C ILE A 127 11.58 47.24 -7.52
N ASP A 128 11.28 46.58 -6.41
CA ASP A 128 10.56 45.31 -6.35
C ASP A 128 9.03 45.48 -6.51
N GLY A 129 8.53 46.69 -6.23
CA GLY A 129 7.12 47.03 -6.22
C GLY A 129 6.40 46.61 -4.95
N THR A 130 7.11 46.51 -3.82
CA THR A 130 6.57 46.26 -2.48
C THR A 130 6.40 47.58 -1.71
N ASP A 131 5.74 47.55 -0.54
CA ASP A 131 5.33 48.74 0.23
C ASP A 131 6.31 49.06 1.38
N PRO A 132 7.08 50.17 1.29
CA PRO A 132 8.09 50.54 2.29
C PRO A 132 7.65 50.80 3.72
N VAL A 133 6.34 50.73 4.00
CA VAL A 133 5.80 50.89 5.35
C VAL A 133 4.96 49.69 5.81
N ASP A 134 4.83 48.63 5.00
CA ASP A 134 4.13 47.40 5.35
C ASP A 134 5.16 46.25 5.56
N PRO A 135 5.49 45.90 6.82
CA PRO A 135 6.55 44.94 7.15
C PRO A 135 6.30 43.51 6.65
N CYS A 136 5.13 43.23 6.09
CA CYS A 136 4.76 41.94 5.51
C CYS A 136 4.65 41.97 3.97
N ASP A 137 4.86 43.12 3.33
CA ASP A 137 4.93 43.25 1.88
C ASP A 137 6.40 43.42 1.47
N PHE A 138 7.12 42.32 1.28
CA PHE A 138 8.52 42.35 0.88
C PHE A 138 8.93 41.13 0.06
N ILE A 139 10.15 41.16 -0.49
CA ILE A 139 10.76 40.00 -1.13
C ILE A 139 11.89 39.48 -0.24
N LEU A 140 11.68 38.30 0.35
CA LEU A 140 12.63 37.65 1.27
C LEU A 140 14.07 37.54 0.72
N ALA A 141 14.22 37.32 -0.59
CA ALA A 141 15.53 37.23 -1.24
C ALA A 141 16.33 38.55 -1.25
N ASN A 142 15.68 39.70 -1.00
CA ASN A 142 16.28 41.03 -0.99
C ASN A 142 16.48 41.59 0.44
N GLN A 143 16.24 40.78 1.46
CA GLN A 143 16.50 41.10 2.87
C GLN A 143 18.02 41.16 3.13
N ASP A 144 18.60 42.31 2.82
CA ASP A 144 20.05 42.55 2.82
C ASP A 144 20.56 43.15 4.14
N THR A 145 19.66 43.58 5.02
CA THR A 145 19.99 44.10 6.35
C THR A 145 19.36 43.23 7.45
N THR A 146 19.65 43.55 8.72
CA THR A 146 19.12 42.78 9.85
C THR A 146 17.74 43.31 10.21
N PRO A 147 16.67 42.48 10.15
CA PRO A 147 15.33 42.92 10.50
C PRO A 147 15.24 43.39 11.94
N THR A 148 14.20 44.19 12.22
CA THR A 148 13.96 44.71 13.55
C THR A 148 13.28 43.69 14.45
N ALA A 149 13.41 43.85 15.76
CA ALA A 149 12.68 43.04 16.73
C ALA A 149 11.15 43.26 16.68
N ALA A 150 10.68 44.30 15.99
CA ALA A 150 9.26 44.51 15.75
C ALA A 150 8.78 43.56 14.65
N TRP A 151 9.51 43.49 13.54
CA TRP A 151 9.29 42.53 12.45
C TRP A 151 9.40 41.08 12.93
N GLU A 152 10.43 40.75 13.73
CA GLU A 152 10.61 39.38 14.28
C GLU A 152 9.41 38.90 15.12
N ALA A 153 8.58 39.81 15.63
CA ALA A 153 7.41 39.49 16.45
C ALA A 153 6.09 39.49 15.67
N LEU A 154 6.12 39.80 14.37
CA LEU A 154 4.98 39.67 13.47
C LEU A 154 4.81 38.22 13.03
N ASP A 155 3.65 37.95 12.46
CA ASP A 155 3.21 36.71 11.83
C ASP A 155 2.59 37.18 10.50
N CYS A 156 3.40 37.21 9.45
CA CYS A 156 3.07 37.90 8.22
C CYS A 156 2.14 37.11 7.30
N ASP A 157 2.28 35.80 7.25
CA ASP A 157 1.43 34.90 6.47
C ASP A 157 0.21 34.40 7.26
N GLY A 158 0.19 34.61 8.58
CA GLY A 158 -0.91 34.30 9.46
C GLY A 158 -1.01 32.82 9.80
N ASP A 159 0.09 32.07 9.76
CA ASP A 159 0.15 30.66 10.08
C ASP A 159 0.25 30.38 11.59
N GLY A 160 0.45 31.41 12.42
CA GLY A 160 0.58 31.28 13.87
C GLY A 160 2.02 31.13 14.39
N VAL A 161 3.01 31.13 13.50
CA VAL A 161 4.45 31.20 13.78
C VAL A 161 4.89 32.65 13.60
N THR A 162 5.90 33.08 14.35
CA THR A 162 6.42 34.45 14.18
C THR A 162 7.57 34.45 13.21
N ASN A 163 7.74 35.54 12.44
CA ASN A 163 8.83 35.69 11.47
C ASN A 163 10.20 35.37 12.10
N GLY A 164 10.42 35.73 13.37
CA GLY A 164 11.64 35.44 14.10
C GLY A 164 11.83 33.95 14.43
N ASP A 165 10.75 33.23 14.74
CA ASP A 165 10.77 31.77 14.94
C ASP A 165 10.99 31.05 13.61
N GLU A 166 10.36 31.50 12.52
CA GLU A 166 10.53 30.94 11.18
C GLU A 166 11.95 31.10 10.64
N VAL A 167 12.54 32.29 10.79
CA VAL A 167 13.96 32.50 10.46
C VAL A 167 14.88 31.58 11.28
N ALA A 168 14.51 31.26 12.52
CA ALA A 168 15.29 30.36 13.37
C ALA A 168 15.16 28.88 12.94
N ASP A 169 13.97 28.49 12.50
CA ASP A 169 13.64 27.12 12.07
C ASP A 169 13.94 26.86 10.59
N GLY A 170 14.12 27.92 9.81
CA GLY A 170 14.47 27.89 8.39
C GLY A 170 13.26 27.80 7.44
N THR A 171 12.10 28.28 7.87
CA THR A 171 10.86 28.38 7.09
C THR A 171 10.64 29.80 6.53
N ASP A 172 9.72 29.96 5.58
CA ASP A 172 9.46 31.22 4.87
C ASP A 172 8.31 32.04 5.49
N PRO A 173 8.59 33.25 6.06
CA PRO A 173 7.59 34.10 6.71
C PRO A 173 6.44 34.64 5.86
N LEU A 174 6.43 34.31 4.57
CA LEU A 174 5.43 34.72 3.61
C LEU A 174 4.68 33.52 2.99
N ASP A 175 5.00 32.29 3.40
CA ASP A 175 4.34 31.06 2.93
C ASP A 175 3.73 30.29 4.09
N SER A 176 2.41 30.45 4.25
CA SER A 176 1.66 29.90 5.38
C SER A 176 1.64 28.38 5.49
N CYS A 177 2.18 27.67 4.49
CA CYS A 177 2.32 26.22 4.49
C CYS A 177 3.78 25.76 4.63
N ASP A 178 4.76 26.67 4.59
CA ASP A 178 6.13 26.40 4.99
C ASP A 178 6.27 26.72 6.47
N LEU A 179 5.92 25.77 7.34
CA LEU A 179 6.03 25.97 8.78
C LEU A 179 6.52 24.74 9.54
N VAL A 180 7.12 24.99 10.70
CA VAL A 180 7.28 23.95 11.72
C VAL A 180 6.05 24.02 12.62
N TRP A 181 5.11 23.09 12.43
CA TRP A 181 3.85 23.02 13.20
C TRP A 181 4.04 23.17 14.72
N THR A 182 5.11 22.59 15.29
CA THR A 182 5.38 22.68 16.74
C THR A 182 5.82 24.08 17.22
N SER A 183 6.11 24.99 16.30
CA SER A 183 6.60 26.36 16.56
C SER A 183 5.48 27.40 16.56
N GLN A 184 4.22 27.02 16.34
CA GLN A 184 3.09 27.93 16.50
C GLN A 184 3.00 28.45 17.94
N THR A 185 3.16 29.77 18.11
CA THR A 185 3.09 30.42 19.42
C THR A 185 2.05 31.54 19.49
N VAL A 186 1.51 31.97 18.34
CA VAL A 186 0.43 32.96 18.23
C VAL A 186 -0.81 32.37 17.57
N PRO A 187 -2.01 32.95 17.76
CA PRO A 187 -3.21 32.42 17.13
C PRO A 187 -3.18 32.59 15.61
N PRO A 188 -3.38 31.52 14.81
CA PRO A 188 -3.35 31.61 13.35
C PRO A 188 -4.55 32.40 12.80
N SER A 189 -4.39 32.87 11.57
CA SER A 189 -5.39 33.59 10.80
C SER A 189 -6.54 32.68 10.35
N GLN A 190 -7.69 33.29 10.02
CA GLN A 190 -8.81 32.51 9.46
C GLN A 190 -8.48 31.94 8.07
N ALA A 191 -7.60 32.60 7.30
CA ALA A 191 -7.19 32.13 5.99
C ALA A 191 -6.42 30.82 6.10
N TRP A 192 -5.48 30.74 7.04
CA TRP A 192 -4.75 29.51 7.35
C TRP A 192 -5.68 28.42 7.89
N ILE A 193 -6.57 28.74 8.84
CA ILE A 193 -7.52 27.78 9.43
C ILE A 193 -8.43 27.13 8.36
N ASP A 194 -8.89 27.90 7.38
CA ASP A 194 -9.74 27.43 6.29
C ASP A 194 -8.94 26.81 5.13
N GLY A 195 -7.61 26.91 5.17
CA GLY A 195 -6.69 26.32 4.20
C GLY A 195 -6.46 24.83 4.43
N ASP A 196 -5.70 24.23 3.53
CA ASP A 196 -5.30 22.83 3.50
C ASP A 196 -3.88 22.83 2.90
N CYS A 197 -2.88 22.69 3.76
CA CYS A 197 -1.49 22.98 3.41
C CYS A 197 -0.76 21.78 2.80
N ASP A 198 -1.12 20.55 3.16
CA ASP A 198 -0.55 19.33 2.60
C ASP A 198 -1.44 18.68 1.52
N GLY A 199 -2.67 19.18 1.35
CA GLY A 199 -3.57 18.81 0.27
C GLY A 199 -4.22 17.45 0.49
N ASP A 200 -4.30 16.97 1.73
CA ASP A 200 -4.93 15.72 2.11
C ASP A 200 -6.47 15.79 2.11
N GLY A 201 -7.04 16.98 1.91
CA GLY A 201 -8.48 17.23 1.91
C GLY A 201 -9.08 17.48 3.30
N VAL A 202 -8.25 17.61 4.33
CA VAL A 202 -8.59 18.08 5.67
C VAL A 202 -8.08 19.51 5.81
N THR A 203 -8.91 20.40 6.37
CA THR A 203 -8.45 21.77 6.60
C THR A 203 -7.49 21.81 7.78
N ASN A 204 -6.48 22.69 7.74
CA ASN A 204 -5.52 22.91 8.83
C ASN A 204 -6.21 23.06 10.19
N GLY A 205 -7.32 23.82 10.24
CA GLY A 205 -8.10 24.03 11.46
C GLY A 205 -8.78 22.79 12.01
N GLN A 206 -9.16 21.84 11.16
CA GLN A 206 -9.76 20.56 11.54
C GLN A 206 -8.68 19.59 12.03
N GLU A 207 -7.51 19.58 11.43
CA GLU A 207 -6.36 18.80 11.89
C GLU A 207 -5.87 19.24 13.28
N VAL A 208 -5.86 20.55 13.56
CA VAL A 208 -5.60 21.04 14.93
C VAL A 208 -6.59 20.44 15.94
N VAL A 209 -7.85 20.22 15.54
CA VAL A 209 -8.89 19.62 16.40
C VAL A 209 -8.67 18.12 16.56
N ASP A 210 -8.28 17.44 15.49
CA ASP A 210 -8.07 15.98 15.46
C ASP A 210 -6.71 15.58 16.06
N GLY A 211 -5.78 16.53 16.15
CA GLY A 211 -4.44 16.35 16.68
C GLY A 211 -3.46 15.79 15.65
N THR A 212 -3.75 15.98 14.37
CA THR A 212 -2.92 15.62 13.22
C THR A 212 -2.11 16.84 12.74
N ASN A 213 -1.23 16.67 11.74
CA ASN A 213 -0.21 17.66 11.39
C ASN A 213 -0.50 18.34 10.03
N PRO A 214 -0.83 19.65 10.01
CA PRO A 214 -1.26 20.36 8.80
C PRO A 214 -0.30 20.50 7.63
N VAL A 215 0.90 19.94 7.75
CA VAL A 215 1.92 19.98 6.70
C VAL A 215 2.47 18.58 6.39
N ASP A 216 1.88 17.54 6.99
CA ASP A 216 2.26 16.15 6.75
C ASP A 216 1.09 15.41 6.11
N PRO A 217 1.10 15.21 4.78
CA PRO A 217 -0.04 14.68 4.03
C PRO A 217 -0.48 13.26 4.41
N CYS A 218 0.33 12.56 5.21
CA CYS A 218 0.03 11.21 5.70
C CYS A 218 -0.34 11.18 7.19
N ASP A 219 -0.41 12.33 7.86
CA ASP A 219 -0.89 12.47 9.23
C ASP A 219 -2.24 13.17 9.20
N TYR A 220 -3.32 12.38 9.03
CA TYR A 220 -4.70 12.89 8.99
C TYR A 220 -5.70 11.91 9.59
N ASP A 221 -6.91 12.39 9.91
CA ASP A 221 -8.03 11.52 10.32
C ASP A 221 -8.91 11.19 9.10
N PRO A 222 -8.96 9.92 8.64
CA PRO A 222 -9.79 9.52 7.50
C PRO A 222 -11.28 9.86 7.64
N LEU A 223 -11.79 10.04 8.86
CA LEU A 223 -13.17 10.45 9.10
C LEU A 223 -13.44 11.93 8.84
N SER A 224 -12.39 12.76 8.86
CA SER A 224 -12.45 14.20 8.64
C SER A 224 -12.15 14.59 7.19
N GLN A 225 -11.59 13.68 6.40
CA GLN A 225 -11.20 13.89 5.00
C GLN A 225 -12.40 14.20 4.08
N ASP A 226 -12.25 15.22 3.23
CA ASP A 226 -13.11 15.43 2.06
C ASP A 226 -12.39 15.01 0.77
N ILE A 227 -12.72 13.81 0.29
CA ILE A 227 -12.16 13.22 -0.94
C ILE A 227 -12.37 14.12 -2.19
N MET A 228 -13.30 15.08 -2.16
CA MET A 228 -13.48 16.00 -3.29
C MET A 228 -12.49 17.16 -3.33
N THR A 229 -11.69 17.36 -2.27
CA THR A 229 -10.74 18.47 -2.14
C THR A 229 -9.28 18.04 -2.07
N ILE A 230 -8.99 16.73 -2.10
CA ILE A 230 -7.62 16.20 -2.16
C ILE A 230 -6.85 16.72 -3.38
N SER A 231 -5.55 16.87 -3.20
CA SER A 231 -4.61 17.33 -4.22
C SER A 231 -4.08 16.20 -5.11
N GLU A 232 -3.60 16.54 -6.31
CA GLU A 232 -2.93 15.56 -7.19
C GLU A 232 -1.59 15.08 -6.57
N GLU A 233 -0.97 15.92 -5.73
CA GLU A 233 0.23 15.58 -4.97
C GLU A 233 -0.05 14.49 -3.93
N TRP A 234 -1.13 14.63 -3.15
CA TRP A 234 -1.56 13.65 -2.16
C TRP A 234 -1.98 12.32 -2.80
N GLU A 235 -2.72 12.38 -3.93
CA GLU A 235 -3.14 11.19 -4.69
C GLU A 235 -1.97 10.29 -5.13
N ALA A 236 -0.78 10.87 -5.33
CA ALA A 236 0.41 10.18 -5.80
C ALA A 236 1.33 9.67 -4.68
N LEU A 237 0.99 9.95 -3.42
CA LEU A 237 1.73 9.42 -2.26
C LEU A 237 1.36 7.97 -1.99
N ASP A 238 2.22 7.32 -1.21
CA ASP A 238 2.08 5.99 -0.62
C ASP A 238 2.34 6.23 0.87
N CYS A 239 1.26 6.46 1.62
CA CYS A 239 1.34 7.02 2.96
C CYS A 239 1.73 6.00 4.03
N ASP A 240 1.29 4.76 3.88
CA ASP A 240 1.60 3.66 4.80
C ASP A 240 2.83 2.84 4.34
N GLY A 241 3.30 3.07 3.12
CA GLY A 241 4.53 2.50 2.58
C GLY A 241 4.37 1.06 2.11
N ASP A 242 3.16 0.61 1.78
CA ASP A 242 2.87 -0.73 1.31
C ASP A 242 3.19 -0.95 -0.18
N GLY A 243 3.46 0.13 -0.92
CA GLY A 243 3.73 0.10 -2.35
C GLY A 243 2.52 0.41 -3.26
N VAL A 244 1.37 0.71 -2.69
CA VAL A 244 0.14 1.18 -3.36
C VAL A 244 0.01 2.68 -3.13
N THR A 245 -0.46 3.41 -4.15
CA THR A 245 -0.66 4.86 -3.97
C THR A 245 -2.05 5.14 -3.39
N ASN A 246 -2.19 6.22 -2.63
CA ASN A 246 -3.43 6.64 -2.00
C ASN A 246 -4.63 6.66 -3.00
N LEU A 247 -4.40 7.09 -4.25
CA LEU A 247 -5.43 7.06 -5.29
C LEU A 247 -5.86 5.63 -5.67
N ASP A 248 -4.90 4.72 -5.84
CA ASP A 248 -5.19 3.33 -6.19
C ASP A 248 -5.96 2.65 -5.04
N GLU A 249 -5.61 2.94 -3.79
CA GLU A 249 -6.32 2.43 -2.62
C GLU A 249 -7.75 2.96 -2.51
N ILE A 250 -7.99 4.25 -2.76
CA ILE A 250 -9.35 4.80 -2.81
C ILE A 250 -10.18 4.09 -3.90
N LEU A 251 -9.57 3.75 -5.03
CA LEU A 251 -10.26 3.05 -6.13
C LEU A 251 -10.56 1.58 -5.78
N ASP A 252 -9.65 0.95 -5.05
CA ASP A 252 -9.75 -0.46 -4.63
C ASP A 252 -10.59 -0.65 -3.36
N GLY A 253 -10.77 0.44 -2.59
CA GLY A 253 -11.52 0.46 -1.34
C GLY A 253 -10.71 -0.03 -0.13
N THR A 254 -9.40 0.12 -0.18
CA THR A 254 -8.45 -0.16 0.91
C THR A 254 -8.09 1.14 1.66
N ASP A 255 -7.31 1.06 2.75
CA ASP A 255 -7.05 2.18 3.67
C ASP A 255 -5.61 2.73 3.51
N PRO A 256 -5.44 3.98 3.01
CA PRO A 256 -4.11 4.58 2.78
C PRO A 256 -3.20 4.79 3.98
N LEU A 257 -3.68 4.46 5.18
CA LEU A 257 -2.93 4.55 6.43
C LEU A 257 -2.72 3.19 7.10
N ASP A 258 -3.15 2.08 6.49
CA ASP A 258 -2.99 0.72 7.00
C ASP A 258 -2.28 -0.17 5.98
N PHE A 259 -0.97 -0.34 6.17
CA PHE A 259 -0.10 -1.06 5.24
C PHE A 259 -0.43 -2.56 5.07
N CYS A 260 -1.38 -3.10 5.85
CA CYS A 260 -1.91 -4.45 5.71
C CYS A 260 -3.32 -4.51 5.09
N ASP A 261 -3.93 -3.37 4.78
CA ASP A 261 -5.17 -3.29 4.00
C ASP A 261 -4.80 -2.85 2.59
N PHE A 262 -4.46 -3.80 1.72
CA PHE A 262 -4.08 -3.50 0.34
C PHE A 262 -4.46 -4.60 -0.65
N ILE A 263 -4.27 -4.33 -1.93
CA ILE A 263 -4.37 -5.33 -3.00
C ILE A 263 -2.99 -5.53 -3.63
N LEU A 264 -2.47 -6.75 -3.54
CA LEU A 264 -1.12 -7.09 -4.02
C LEU A 264 -0.90 -6.76 -5.51
N GLU A 265 -1.93 -6.90 -6.36
CA GLU A 265 -1.82 -6.55 -7.79
C GLU A 265 -1.76 -5.02 -8.06
N SER A 266 -2.08 -4.20 -7.07
CA SER A 266 -2.07 -2.73 -7.14
C SER A 266 -0.77 -2.12 -6.64
N GLN A 267 0.17 -2.93 -6.12
CA GLN A 267 1.51 -2.46 -5.77
C GLN A 267 2.28 -2.01 -7.02
N THR A 268 2.37 -0.69 -7.23
CA THR A 268 3.03 -0.09 -8.39
C THR A 268 4.26 0.74 -8.03
N VAL A 269 4.45 1.06 -6.75
CA VAL A 269 5.65 1.71 -6.22
C VAL A 269 6.43 0.76 -5.29
N PRO A 270 7.74 0.97 -5.08
CA PRO A 270 8.51 0.08 -4.22
C PRO A 270 8.06 0.16 -2.75
N PRO A 271 7.68 -0.96 -2.11
CA PRO A 271 7.29 -0.96 -0.71
C PRO A 271 8.40 -0.49 0.22
N SER A 272 8.00 0.08 1.35
CA SER A 272 8.87 0.56 2.41
C SER A 272 9.59 -0.57 3.13
N GLN A 273 10.65 -0.22 3.86
CA GLN A 273 11.35 -1.19 4.70
C GLN A 273 10.52 -1.58 5.94
N GLU A 274 9.55 -0.76 6.34
CA GLU A 274 8.65 -1.06 7.45
C GLU A 274 7.69 -2.16 7.05
N TRP A 275 7.02 -2.01 5.91
CA TRP A 275 6.18 -3.05 5.30
C TRP A 275 6.94 -4.35 5.08
N LEU A 276 8.15 -4.31 4.51
CA LEU A 276 8.96 -5.52 4.27
C LEU A 276 9.33 -6.30 5.54
N ASN A 277 9.35 -5.66 6.71
CA ASN A 277 9.64 -6.32 7.99
C ASN A 277 8.37 -6.64 8.80
N ALA A 278 7.21 -6.20 8.32
CA ALA A 278 5.93 -6.53 8.91
C ALA A 278 5.52 -7.97 8.55
N ASP A 279 4.45 -8.40 9.17
CA ASP A 279 3.83 -9.72 9.07
C ASP A 279 2.32 -9.44 9.12
N CYS A 280 1.70 -9.29 7.95
CA CYS A 280 0.37 -8.70 7.84
C CYS A 280 -0.75 -9.69 8.17
N ASP A 281 -0.60 -10.95 7.78
CA ASP A 281 -1.53 -12.03 8.09
C ASP A 281 -1.25 -12.72 9.44
N ASN A 282 -0.10 -12.43 10.06
CA ASN A 282 0.34 -12.94 11.36
C ASN A 282 0.62 -14.45 11.37
N ASP A 283 1.14 -14.97 10.27
CA ASP A 283 1.47 -16.38 10.10
C ASP A 283 2.87 -16.74 10.66
N GLY A 284 3.72 -15.73 10.90
CA GLY A 284 5.07 -15.85 11.45
C GLY A 284 6.21 -15.74 10.43
N LEU A 285 5.87 -15.55 9.15
CA LEU A 285 6.74 -15.11 8.07
C LEU A 285 6.64 -13.58 7.92
N SER A 286 7.54 -12.94 7.17
CA SER A 286 7.47 -11.48 6.96
C SER A 286 7.14 -11.18 5.52
N ASN A 287 6.43 -10.09 5.25
CA ASN A 287 6.01 -9.70 3.89
C ASN A 287 7.20 -9.73 2.90
N GLY A 288 8.39 -9.32 3.34
CA GLY A 288 9.61 -9.36 2.52
C GLY A 288 10.15 -10.76 2.24
N ASP A 289 10.05 -11.68 3.20
CA ASP A 289 10.39 -13.10 3.01
C ASP A 289 9.35 -13.79 2.12
N GLU A 290 8.07 -13.49 2.31
CA GLU A 290 6.96 -14.00 1.50
C GLU A 290 7.09 -13.60 0.03
N VAL A 291 7.29 -12.31 -0.25
CA VAL A 291 7.59 -11.83 -1.61
C VAL A 291 8.83 -12.51 -2.21
N THR A 292 9.79 -12.95 -1.37
CA THR A 292 10.99 -13.64 -1.84
C THR A 292 10.71 -15.10 -2.21
N ILE A 293 9.85 -15.80 -1.48
CA ILE A 293 9.53 -17.20 -1.72
C ILE A 293 8.32 -17.39 -2.65
N GLY A 294 7.48 -16.36 -2.79
CA GLY A 294 6.33 -16.31 -3.69
C GLY A 294 4.98 -16.53 -3.02
N THR A 295 4.91 -16.52 -1.69
CA THR A 295 3.66 -16.57 -0.91
C THR A 295 2.96 -15.21 -0.85
N ASP A 296 1.70 -15.17 -0.41
CA ASP A 296 0.86 -13.97 -0.37
C ASP A 296 0.88 -13.31 1.02
N PRO A 297 1.42 -12.08 1.18
CA PRO A 297 1.51 -11.38 2.47
C PRO A 297 0.21 -11.09 3.22
N LEU A 298 -0.94 -11.41 2.61
CA LEU A 298 -2.27 -11.24 3.20
C LEU A 298 -3.00 -12.57 3.41
N ASP A 299 -2.39 -13.70 3.07
CA ASP A 299 -2.96 -15.03 3.19
C ASP A 299 -2.02 -15.96 3.96
N PRO A 300 -2.36 -16.32 5.23
CA PRO A 300 -1.43 -17.04 6.10
C PRO A 300 -1.13 -18.48 5.64
N ASP A 301 -1.85 -19.00 4.64
CA ASP A 301 -1.75 -20.35 4.08
C ASP A 301 -1.99 -20.25 2.56
N THR A 302 -0.92 -19.98 1.81
CA THR A 302 -0.99 -19.57 0.40
C THR A 302 -1.51 -20.69 -0.50
N ASP A 303 -1.16 -21.95 -0.23
CA ASP A 303 -1.58 -23.09 -1.04
C ASP A 303 -2.86 -23.79 -0.53
N GLY A 304 -3.29 -23.46 0.68
CA GLY A 304 -4.57 -23.85 1.24
C GLY A 304 -4.58 -25.28 1.79
N ASP A 305 -3.46 -25.79 2.30
CA ASP A 305 -3.37 -27.12 2.90
C ASP A 305 -3.69 -27.16 4.42
N GLY A 306 -3.87 -25.99 5.03
CA GLY A 306 -4.17 -25.80 6.45
C GLY A 306 -2.97 -25.57 7.37
N VAL A 307 -1.75 -25.56 6.86
CA VAL A 307 -0.52 -25.16 7.56
C VAL A 307 -0.19 -23.72 7.17
N ASN A 308 0.33 -22.94 8.13
CA ASN A 308 0.73 -21.58 7.81
C ASN A 308 2.06 -21.56 7.04
N ASP A 309 2.24 -20.64 6.09
CA ASP A 309 3.47 -20.54 5.28
C ASP A 309 4.74 -20.41 6.16
N GLY A 310 4.64 -19.65 7.25
CA GLY A 310 5.71 -19.49 8.25
C GLY A 310 6.05 -20.77 9.02
N ASP A 311 5.05 -21.61 9.33
CA ASP A 311 5.27 -22.91 9.97
C ASP A 311 5.92 -23.89 8.99
N GLU A 312 5.51 -23.87 7.72
CA GLU A 312 6.09 -24.67 6.65
C GLU A 312 7.55 -24.35 6.38
N VAL A 313 7.89 -23.06 6.26
CA VAL A 313 9.29 -22.62 6.13
C VAL A 313 10.13 -23.07 7.34
N SER A 314 9.53 -23.12 8.54
CA SER A 314 10.19 -23.62 9.75
C SER A 314 10.39 -25.14 9.72
N ASP A 315 9.40 -25.89 9.25
CA ASP A 315 9.41 -27.35 9.15
C ASP A 315 10.19 -27.86 7.93
N GLY A 316 10.42 -26.99 6.94
CA GLY A 316 11.21 -27.24 5.74
C GLY A 316 10.39 -27.83 4.59
N THR A 317 9.08 -27.63 4.59
CA THR A 317 8.16 -27.89 3.48
C THR A 317 8.07 -26.70 2.50
N ASP A 318 7.33 -26.84 1.40
CA ASP A 318 7.17 -25.83 0.35
C ASP A 318 5.76 -25.21 0.40
N PRO A 319 5.59 -23.95 0.84
CA PRO A 319 4.28 -23.31 1.05
C PRO A 319 3.52 -22.92 -0.23
N LEU A 320 3.94 -23.50 -1.35
CA LEU A 320 3.31 -23.36 -2.65
C LEU A 320 2.96 -24.73 -3.25
N ASP A 321 3.15 -25.80 -2.49
CA ASP A 321 2.86 -27.18 -2.86
C ASP A 321 1.94 -27.80 -1.80
N ILE A 322 0.64 -27.72 -2.08
CA ILE A 322 -0.49 -28.23 -1.29
C ILE A 322 -0.38 -29.69 -0.79
N CYS A 323 0.61 -30.47 -1.26
CA CYS A 323 0.88 -31.84 -0.83
C CYS A 323 2.22 -32.00 -0.07
N ASP A 324 3.03 -30.96 0.08
CA ASP A 324 4.27 -30.96 0.86
C ASP A 324 3.99 -30.33 2.21
N PHE A 325 3.41 -31.07 3.16
CA PHE A 325 3.03 -30.52 4.47
C PHE A 325 3.31 -31.46 5.62
N VAL A 326 3.25 -30.93 6.84
CA VAL A 326 3.32 -31.72 8.08
C VAL A 326 1.93 -31.75 8.71
N PHE A 327 1.25 -32.91 8.67
CA PHE A 327 -0.12 -33.05 9.17
C PHE A 327 -0.29 -32.60 10.64
N ASP A 328 0.70 -32.87 11.51
CA ASP A 328 0.72 -32.43 12.91
C ASP A 328 0.81 -30.89 13.10
N SER A 329 1.22 -30.16 12.05
CA SER A 329 1.40 -28.70 12.04
C SER A 329 0.17 -27.95 11.49
N GLN A 330 -0.86 -28.65 10.99
CA GLN A 330 -2.09 -28.00 10.53
C GLN A 330 -2.79 -27.26 11.68
N THR A 331 -3.04 -25.97 11.48
CA THR A 331 -3.76 -25.12 12.44
C THR A 331 -4.97 -24.40 11.86
N LEU A 332 -5.06 -24.35 10.53
CA LEU A 332 -6.17 -23.79 9.77
C LEU A 332 -7.03 -24.90 9.15
N PRO A 333 -8.30 -24.61 8.82
CA PRO A 333 -9.10 -25.51 8.00
C PRO A 333 -8.54 -25.54 6.57
N PRO A 334 -8.21 -26.73 6.02
CA PRO A 334 -7.73 -26.85 4.65
C PRO A 334 -8.79 -26.42 3.62
N SER A 335 -8.34 -26.16 2.40
CA SER A 335 -9.18 -25.76 1.27
C SER A 335 -9.97 -26.93 0.67
N GLU A 336 -11.03 -26.62 -0.09
CA GLU A 336 -11.79 -27.64 -0.85
C GLU A 336 -10.90 -28.29 -1.93
N GLU A 337 -9.85 -27.61 -2.41
CA GLU A 337 -8.89 -28.19 -3.35
C GLU A 337 -8.05 -29.27 -2.66
N TRP A 338 -7.52 -28.98 -1.48
CA TRP A 338 -6.79 -29.96 -0.66
C TRP A 338 -7.66 -31.17 -0.33
N GLU A 339 -8.92 -30.98 0.08
CA GLU A 339 -9.84 -32.08 0.44
C GLU A 339 -10.08 -33.08 -0.71
N MET A 340 -9.96 -32.64 -1.97
CA MET A 340 -10.18 -33.47 -3.17
C MET A 340 -8.91 -34.09 -3.74
N LEU A 341 -7.73 -33.71 -3.25
CA LEU A 341 -6.46 -34.28 -3.66
C LEU A 341 -6.22 -35.62 -2.97
N ASP A 342 -5.29 -36.37 -3.55
CA ASP A 342 -4.80 -37.68 -3.07
C ASP A 342 -3.27 -37.52 -3.08
N CYS A 343 -2.75 -36.91 -2.00
CA CYS A 343 -1.39 -36.39 -1.96
C CYS A 343 -0.35 -37.51 -1.84
N ASP A 344 -0.64 -38.56 -1.10
CA ASP A 344 0.22 -39.73 -0.96
C ASP A 344 0.02 -40.77 -2.08
N GLY A 345 -1.06 -40.63 -2.85
CA GLY A 345 -1.33 -41.42 -4.04
C GLY A 345 -1.88 -42.82 -3.75
N ASP A 346 -2.44 -43.03 -2.57
CA ASP A 346 -3.01 -44.29 -2.11
C ASP A 346 -4.44 -44.53 -2.65
N GLY A 347 -5.00 -43.55 -3.35
CA GLY A 347 -6.34 -43.63 -3.95
C GLY A 347 -7.49 -43.28 -3.01
N VAL A 348 -7.20 -42.72 -1.84
CA VAL A 348 -8.15 -42.09 -0.92
C VAL A 348 -7.90 -40.58 -0.95
N PRO A 349 -8.94 -39.74 -1.13
CA PRO A 349 -8.75 -38.29 -1.06
C PRO A 349 -8.46 -37.83 0.36
N ASN A 350 -7.60 -36.82 0.52
CA ASN A 350 -7.18 -36.26 1.82
C ASN A 350 -8.38 -35.95 2.74
N GLY A 351 -9.48 -35.42 2.19
CA GLY A 351 -10.70 -35.11 2.94
C GLY A 351 -11.39 -36.34 3.53
N ASP A 352 -11.40 -37.45 2.79
CA ASP A 352 -11.97 -38.72 3.24
C ASP A 352 -11.07 -39.40 4.29
N GLU A 353 -9.77 -39.12 4.28
CA GLU A 353 -8.81 -39.61 5.27
C GLU A 353 -8.93 -38.92 6.62
N VAL A 354 -9.10 -37.58 6.62
CA VAL A 354 -9.20 -36.81 7.87
C VAL A 354 -10.59 -36.84 8.50
N ASP A 355 -11.66 -36.94 7.69
CA ASP A 355 -13.06 -37.05 8.16
C ASP A 355 -13.82 -38.19 7.45
N PRO A 356 -13.47 -39.46 7.74
CA PRO A 356 -14.07 -40.62 7.08
C PRO A 356 -15.57 -40.79 7.42
N ILE A 357 -16.31 -41.43 6.51
CA ILE A 357 -17.76 -41.62 6.62
C ILE A 357 -18.14 -42.56 7.79
N GLU A 358 -18.91 -42.04 8.76
CA GLU A 358 -19.39 -42.70 10.02
C GLU A 358 -18.95 -44.16 10.28
N GLY A 359 -17.79 -44.35 10.91
CA GLY A 359 -17.41 -45.60 11.57
C GLY A 359 -15.91 -45.88 11.62
N ASP A 360 -15.17 -45.28 10.70
CA ASP A 360 -13.75 -45.54 10.47
C ASP A 360 -12.83 -44.60 11.26
N GLU A 361 -11.57 -45.02 11.42
CA GLU A 361 -10.52 -44.22 12.05
C GLU A 361 -9.89 -43.32 10.96
N SER A 362 -9.54 -42.09 11.32
CA SER A 362 -8.83 -41.19 10.42
C SER A 362 -7.44 -41.71 10.07
N THR A 363 -6.98 -41.43 8.86
CA THR A 363 -5.66 -41.80 8.33
C THR A 363 -4.80 -40.56 8.05
N ASP A 364 -3.52 -40.75 7.72
CA ASP A 364 -2.55 -39.68 7.46
C ASP A 364 -2.40 -39.44 5.95
N PRO A 365 -2.86 -38.29 5.42
CA PRO A 365 -2.84 -38.01 3.98
C PRO A 365 -1.46 -37.83 3.35
N THR A 366 -0.39 -38.00 4.15
CA THR A 366 1.01 -37.96 3.71
C THR A 366 1.70 -39.32 3.84
N ASP A 367 1.04 -40.33 4.43
CA ASP A 367 1.56 -41.69 4.57
C ASP A 367 0.78 -42.66 3.68
N PRO A 368 1.32 -43.05 2.50
CA PRO A 368 0.65 -43.94 1.55
C PRO A 368 0.39 -45.36 2.08
N CYS A 369 0.86 -45.69 3.28
CA CYS A 369 0.62 -46.95 3.97
C CYS A 369 -0.32 -46.82 5.18
N ASP A 370 -0.77 -45.61 5.53
CA ASP A 370 -1.80 -45.37 6.52
C ASP A 370 -3.10 -45.06 5.78
N PHE A 371 -3.87 -46.09 5.44
CA PHE A 371 -5.13 -45.93 4.73
C PHE A 371 -6.16 -46.96 5.16
N ASN A 372 -7.43 -46.66 4.87
CA ASN A 372 -8.50 -47.61 5.10
C ASN A 372 -8.88 -48.31 3.80
N TRP A 373 -8.70 -49.64 3.79
CA TRP A 373 -8.91 -50.48 2.61
C TRP A 373 -10.34 -50.44 2.05
N GLU A 374 -11.35 -50.05 2.85
CA GLU A 374 -12.74 -49.91 2.39
C GLU A 374 -12.95 -48.65 1.54
N ASP A 375 -12.11 -47.63 1.71
CA ASP A 375 -12.25 -46.30 1.11
C ASP A 375 -11.37 -46.12 -0.14
N GLN A 376 -10.35 -46.96 -0.30
CA GLN A 376 -9.39 -46.91 -1.41
C GLN A 376 -10.02 -47.15 -2.80
N ASP A 377 -9.78 -46.24 -3.75
CA ASP A 377 -10.04 -46.43 -5.18
C ASP A 377 -8.77 -46.88 -5.93
N LEU A 378 -8.62 -48.20 -6.06
CA LEU A 378 -7.55 -48.85 -6.84
C LEU A 378 -7.45 -48.42 -8.32
N THR A 379 -8.42 -47.67 -8.85
CA THR A 379 -8.34 -47.16 -10.22
C THR A 379 -7.55 -45.86 -10.36
N ILE A 380 -7.28 -45.19 -9.24
CA ILE A 380 -6.59 -43.89 -9.20
C ILE A 380 -5.26 -43.90 -8.44
N VAL A 381 -4.94 -44.97 -7.70
CA VAL A 381 -3.62 -45.18 -7.05
C VAL A 381 -2.43 -44.87 -7.95
N THR A 382 -1.37 -44.32 -7.36
CA THR A 382 -0.15 -43.93 -8.07
C THR A 382 0.79 -45.11 -8.32
N GLU A 383 1.72 -44.94 -9.27
CA GLU A 383 2.79 -45.94 -9.48
C GLU A 383 3.74 -46.03 -8.29
N GLU A 384 3.84 -44.99 -7.47
CA GLU A 384 4.65 -44.99 -6.25
C GLU A 384 4.04 -45.92 -5.20
N TRP A 385 2.75 -45.74 -4.90
CA TRP A 385 1.99 -46.60 -4.01
C TRP A 385 2.05 -48.07 -4.44
N LEU A 386 1.87 -48.37 -5.74
CA LEU A 386 1.94 -49.74 -6.26
C LEU A 386 3.30 -50.44 -6.02
N ASN A 387 4.37 -49.69 -5.79
CA ASN A 387 5.72 -50.23 -5.53
C ASN A 387 6.09 -50.26 -4.04
N LEU A 388 5.24 -49.73 -3.15
CA LEU A 388 5.39 -49.85 -1.71
C LEU A 388 5.03 -51.27 -1.25
N ASP A 389 5.43 -51.60 -0.02
CA ASP A 389 5.18 -52.86 0.68
C ASP A 389 4.67 -52.46 2.06
N CYS A 390 3.39 -52.08 2.11
CA CYS A 390 2.82 -51.41 3.28
C CYS A 390 2.62 -52.37 4.47
N ASP A 391 2.39 -53.66 4.20
CA ASP A 391 2.24 -54.66 5.25
C ASP A 391 3.58 -55.25 5.73
N GLY A 392 4.65 -55.05 4.94
CA GLY A 392 6.02 -55.44 5.25
C GLY A 392 6.32 -56.92 5.06
N ASP A 393 5.52 -57.64 4.26
CA ASP A 393 5.68 -59.05 3.99
C ASP A 393 6.73 -59.34 2.88
N GLY A 394 7.11 -58.30 2.13
CA GLY A 394 8.08 -58.35 1.04
C GLY A 394 7.48 -58.43 -0.37
N ILE A 395 6.15 -58.34 -0.49
CA ILE A 395 5.38 -58.27 -1.73
C ILE A 395 4.90 -56.82 -1.91
N PRO A 396 5.13 -56.19 -3.08
CA PRO A 396 4.62 -54.83 -3.30
C PRO A 396 3.10 -54.78 -3.40
N ASN A 397 2.47 -53.69 -2.97
CA ASN A 397 1.02 -53.47 -3.01
C ASN A 397 0.40 -53.80 -4.38
N GLY A 398 1.04 -53.38 -5.48
CA GLY A 398 0.53 -53.66 -6.84
C GLY A 398 0.57 -55.12 -7.26
N ASP A 399 1.41 -55.90 -6.59
CA ASP A 399 1.51 -57.35 -6.72
C ASP A 399 0.56 -58.07 -5.74
N GLU A 400 -0.11 -57.37 -4.82
CA GLU A 400 -1.15 -57.89 -3.91
C GLU A 400 -2.58 -57.67 -4.42
N VAL A 401 -2.76 -56.85 -5.46
CA VAL A 401 -4.08 -56.64 -6.09
C VAL A 401 -4.59 -57.98 -6.66
N GLY A 402 -5.51 -58.60 -5.93
CA GLY A 402 -6.07 -59.93 -6.21
C GLY A 402 -5.60 -61.04 -5.25
N ASP A 403 -5.47 -60.77 -3.95
CA ASP A 403 -5.46 -61.80 -2.88
C ASP A 403 -6.90 -61.91 -2.30
N ASP A 404 -7.76 -62.71 -2.96
CA ASP A 404 -9.19 -62.80 -2.61
C ASP A 404 -9.43 -63.49 -1.25
N ASP A 405 -8.46 -64.23 -0.73
CA ASP A 405 -8.57 -64.98 0.53
C ASP A 405 -7.76 -64.41 1.71
N GLY A 406 -6.95 -63.37 1.45
CA GLY A 406 -6.25 -62.55 2.43
C GLY A 406 -5.18 -63.34 3.19
N ASP A 407 -4.52 -64.29 2.51
CA ASP A 407 -3.50 -65.15 3.13
C ASP A 407 -2.06 -64.65 2.97
N GLY A 408 -1.86 -63.52 2.29
CA GLY A 408 -0.55 -62.91 2.03
C GLY A 408 0.21 -63.60 0.89
N LEU A 409 -0.47 -64.43 0.09
CA LEU A 409 0.00 -64.88 -1.21
C LEU A 409 -1.00 -64.38 -2.25
N PRO A 410 -0.57 -63.53 -3.20
CA PRO A 410 -1.44 -63.12 -4.29
C PRO A 410 -2.04 -64.33 -5.00
N ASP A 411 -3.31 -64.26 -5.45
CA ASP A 411 -3.99 -65.38 -6.14
C ASP A 411 -3.13 -65.93 -7.30
N TYR A 412 -2.35 -65.06 -7.96
CA TYR A 412 -1.47 -65.50 -9.03
C TYR A 412 -0.22 -66.31 -8.59
N GLU A 413 0.15 -66.30 -7.31
CA GLU A 413 1.23 -67.11 -6.74
C GLU A 413 0.72 -68.38 -6.03
N GLU A 414 -0.59 -68.50 -5.79
CA GLU A 414 -1.16 -69.63 -5.08
C GLU A 414 -1.08 -70.97 -5.86
N GLU A 415 -0.72 -72.05 -5.15
CA GLU A 415 -0.91 -73.40 -5.67
C GLU A 415 -2.41 -73.74 -5.67
N ASN A 416 -2.98 -74.01 -6.85
CA ASN A 416 -4.38 -74.43 -7.07
C ASN A 416 -4.73 -75.80 -6.40
N ASN A 417 -4.75 -75.82 -5.07
CA ASN A 417 -4.89 -77.00 -4.22
C ASN A 417 -5.83 -76.78 -2.99
N GLY A 418 -6.36 -75.56 -2.82
CA GLY A 418 -7.26 -75.18 -1.72
C GLY A 418 -8.65 -75.84 -1.74
N ASP A 419 -9.27 -75.95 -0.55
CA ASP A 419 -10.61 -76.54 -0.35
C ASP A 419 -11.67 -75.43 -0.20
N ILE A 420 -12.28 -75.06 -1.33
CA ILE A 420 -13.22 -73.94 -1.49
C ILE A 420 -14.48 -74.09 -0.62
N THR A 421 -14.80 -73.08 0.21
CA THR A 421 -15.97 -73.05 1.13
C THR A 421 -17.19 -72.23 0.65
N GLU A 422 -17.18 -71.71 -0.57
CA GLU A 422 -18.24 -70.85 -1.15
C GLU A 422 -19.39 -71.59 -1.87
N ASP A 423 -20.49 -70.88 -2.12
CA ASP A 423 -21.70 -71.39 -2.79
C ASP A 423 -21.39 -71.88 -4.23
N ASP A 424 -21.84 -73.10 -4.55
CA ASP A 424 -21.48 -73.85 -5.77
C ASP A 424 -19.97 -74.25 -5.90
N ASN A 425 -19.10 -73.93 -4.93
CA ASN A 425 -17.64 -74.22 -4.93
C ASN A 425 -16.94 -73.74 -6.22
N LEU A 426 -17.13 -72.48 -6.59
CA LEU A 426 -16.38 -71.79 -7.65
C LEU A 426 -15.67 -70.60 -7.02
N GLU A 427 -14.43 -70.36 -7.42
CA GLU A 427 -13.59 -69.23 -6.99
C GLU A 427 -12.89 -68.70 -8.25
N VAL A 428 -12.89 -67.39 -8.43
CA VAL A 428 -12.42 -66.74 -9.67
C VAL A 428 -11.22 -65.89 -9.32
N PHE A 429 -10.08 -66.20 -9.93
CA PHE A 429 -8.83 -65.49 -9.70
C PHE A 429 -8.90 -64.25 -10.57
N ASP A 430 -9.09 -63.09 -9.95
CA ASP A 430 -9.34 -61.83 -10.65
C ASP A 430 -8.07 -61.22 -11.26
N ILE A 431 -6.92 -61.88 -11.10
CA ILE A 431 -5.65 -61.55 -11.74
C ILE A 431 -5.11 -62.72 -12.58
N MET A 432 -4.46 -62.39 -13.71
CA MET A 432 -3.69 -63.36 -14.49
C MET A 432 -2.35 -62.79 -14.96
N THR A 433 -1.32 -63.63 -14.95
CA THR A 433 0.08 -63.32 -15.27
C THR A 433 0.57 -64.14 -16.47
N PRO A 434 0.07 -63.92 -17.70
CA PRO A 434 0.52 -64.65 -18.90
C PRO A 434 1.98 -64.32 -19.28
N ASN A 435 2.94 -64.96 -18.62
CA ASN A 435 4.39 -64.78 -18.77
C ASN A 435 5.13 -66.10 -19.13
N ASP A 436 4.40 -67.20 -19.30
CA ASP A 436 4.87 -68.57 -19.60
C ASP A 436 5.74 -69.21 -18.48
N ASP A 437 5.58 -68.80 -17.21
CA ASP A 437 6.30 -69.40 -16.07
C ASP A 437 5.60 -70.65 -15.48
N GLY A 438 4.37 -70.92 -15.89
CA GLY A 438 3.55 -72.05 -15.46
C GLY A 438 2.59 -71.75 -14.29
N LEU A 439 2.63 -70.55 -13.72
CA LEU A 439 1.72 -70.04 -12.69
C LEU A 439 0.81 -68.97 -13.32
N ASN A 440 -0.51 -69.10 -13.13
CA ASN A 440 -1.52 -68.13 -13.59
C ASN A 440 -1.38 -67.55 -15.01
N ASP A 441 -0.73 -68.32 -15.90
CA ASP A 441 -0.66 -68.14 -17.35
C ASP A 441 -2.04 -68.14 -18.06
N VAL A 442 -3.06 -68.54 -17.33
CA VAL A 442 -4.45 -68.61 -17.76
C VAL A 442 -5.32 -67.92 -16.73
N PHE A 443 -6.46 -67.39 -17.16
CA PHE A 443 -7.47 -66.93 -16.22
C PHE A 443 -8.02 -68.13 -15.44
N VAL A 444 -7.66 -68.24 -14.15
CA VAL A 444 -7.97 -69.39 -13.30
C VAL A 444 -9.36 -69.20 -12.69
N ILE A 445 -10.18 -70.24 -12.78
CA ILE A 445 -11.44 -70.34 -12.04
C ILE A 445 -11.45 -71.70 -11.36
N ARG A 446 -11.18 -71.76 -10.05
CA ARG A 446 -11.17 -73.04 -9.31
C ARG A 446 -12.58 -73.63 -9.30
N GLY A 447 -12.66 -74.96 -9.35
CA GLY A 447 -13.93 -75.69 -9.40
C GLY A 447 -14.67 -75.68 -10.75
N ILE A 448 -14.26 -74.87 -11.74
CA ILE A 448 -14.99 -74.72 -13.02
C ILE A 448 -15.16 -76.02 -13.82
N HIS A 449 -14.25 -76.97 -13.63
CA HIS A 449 -14.30 -78.29 -14.24
C HIS A 449 -15.59 -79.07 -13.89
N ARG A 450 -16.25 -78.75 -12.75
CA ARG A 450 -17.52 -79.34 -12.30
C ARG A 450 -18.72 -78.85 -13.11
N PHE A 451 -18.57 -77.76 -13.86
CA PHE A 451 -19.63 -77.08 -14.60
C PHE A 451 -19.34 -77.07 -16.10
N PRO A 452 -19.43 -78.23 -16.79
CA PRO A 452 -19.06 -78.33 -18.21
C PRO A 452 -19.99 -77.52 -19.15
N ASN A 453 -21.19 -77.17 -18.68
CA ASN A 453 -22.13 -76.31 -19.39
C ASN A 453 -21.98 -74.87 -18.88
N ASN A 454 -20.83 -74.25 -19.16
CA ASN A 454 -20.56 -72.86 -18.86
C ASN A 454 -20.27 -72.04 -20.13
N ASN A 455 -20.33 -70.72 -20.04
CA ASN A 455 -20.00 -69.77 -21.10
C ASN A 455 -19.31 -68.56 -20.48
N LEU A 456 -18.05 -68.35 -20.85
CA LEU A 456 -17.23 -67.23 -20.40
C LEU A 456 -17.11 -66.19 -21.52
N GLU A 457 -17.31 -64.92 -21.19
CA GLU A 457 -17.03 -63.77 -22.05
C GLU A 457 -16.15 -62.76 -21.30
N ILE A 458 -15.21 -62.12 -21.99
CA ILE A 458 -14.32 -61.10 -21.41
C ILE A 458 -14.40 -59.83 -22.25
N PHE A 459 -14.44 -58.68 -21.59
CA PHE A 459 -14.63 -57.34 -22.15
C PHE A 459 -13.48 -56.42 -21.71
N ASN A 460 -13.10 -55.46 -22.55
CA ASN A 460 -12.23 -54.38 -22.12
C ASN A 460 -13.00 -53.27 -21.38
N ARG A 461 -12.30 -52.26 -20.84
CA ARG A 461 -12.91 -51.11 -20.15
C ARG A 461 -13.97 -50.32 -20.91
N TRP A 462 -14.06 -50.47 -22.23
CA TRP A 462 -15.09 -49.84 -23.06
C TRP A 462 -16.28 -50.75 -23.37
N GLY A 463 -16.39 -51.91 -22.70
CA GLY A 463 -17.45 -52.88 -22.91
C GLY A 463 -17.33 -53.67 -24.22
N VAL A 464 -16.18 -53.63 -24.90
CA VAL A 464 -15.96 -54.39 -26.14
C VAL A 464 -15.50 -55.79 -25.79
N LYS A 465 -16.22 -56.81 -26.28
CA LYS A 465 -15.85 -58.21 -26.08
C LYS A 465 -14.52 -58.54 -26.76
N VAL A 466 -13.55 -58.95 -25.95
CA VAL A 466 -12.20 -59.33 -26.37
C VAL A 466 -12.00 -60.85 -26.40
N TYR A 467 -12.77 -61.63 -25.64
CA TYR A 467 -12.71 -63.09 -25.63
C TYR A 467 -14.09 -63.71 -25.36
N GLY A 468 -14.32 -64.94 -25.85
CA GLY A 468 -15.51 -65.68 -25.48
C GLY A 468 -15.51 -67.15 -25.88
N THR A 469 -15.86 -68.04 -24.95
CA THR A 469 -15.87 -69.49 -25.18
C THR A 469 -16.99 -70.20 -24.40
N GLN A 470 -17.34 -71.40 -24.85
CA GLN A 470 -18.26 -72.31 -24.16
C GLN A 470 -17.49 -73.49 -23.58
N GLY A 471 -17.86 -73.92 -22.37
CA GLY A 471 -17.18 -75.00 -21.64
C GLY A 471 -15.77 -74.61 -21.20
N TYR A 472 -15.61 -73.41 -20.64
CA TYR A 472 -14.36 -72.94 -20.04
C TYR A 472 -13.85 -73.92 -18.99
N GLY A 473 -12.53 -74.15 -18.96
CA GLY A 473 -11.88 -75.11 -18.06
C GLY A 473 -12.14 -76.59 -18.38
N GLN A 474 -12.74 -76.90 -19.53
CA GLN A 474 -12.85 -78.26 -20.04
C GLN A 474 -11.75 -78.52 -21.08
N GLY A 475 -10.92 -79.55 -20.85
CA GLY A 475 -9.78 -79.83 -21.73
C GLY A 475 -8.72 -78.72 -21.65
N ASP A 476 -8.25 -78.23 -22.80
CA ASP A 476 -7.28 -77.11 -22.90
C ASP A 476 -7.99 -75.79 -23.30
N ASN A 477 -9.22 -75.61 -22.83
CA ASN A 477 -10.05 -74.43 -23.12
C ASN A 477 -9.87 -73.38 -22.02
N PHE A 478 -8.76 -72.64 -22.11
CA PHE A 478 -8.38 -71.60 -21.16
C PHE A 478 -8.04 -70.29 -21.88
N PHE A 479 -8.35 -69.18 -21.23
CA PHE A 479 -8.02 -67.86 -21.71
C PHE A 479 -6.58 -67.54 -21.30
N ARG A 480 -5.72 -67.21 -22.26
CA ARG A 480 -4.28 -66.98 -22.08
C ARG A 480 -3.87 -65.54 -22.39
N GLY A 481 -4.80 -64.58 -22.22
CA GLY A 481 -4.58 -63.18 -22.56
C GLY A 481 -4.63 -62.85 -24.06
N TYR A 482 -4.97 -63.80 -24.94
CA TYR A 482 -5.09 -63.56 -26.38
C TYR A 482 -6.50 -63.12 -26.79
N SER A 483 -6.61 -62.07 -27.60
CA SER A 483 -7.92 -61.61 -28.08
C SER A 483 -8.50 -62.51 -29.18
N ASP A 484 -9.80 -62.82 -29.05
CA ASP A 484 -10.68 -63.39 -30.09
C ASP A 484 -11.46 -62.30 -30.88
N GLY A 485 -11.20 -61.02 -30.57
CA GLY A 485 -11.89 -59.86 -31.13
C GLY A 485 -11.76 -59.73 -32.66
N ARG A 486 -12.76 -59.09 -33.29
CA ARG A 486 -12.78 -58.82 -34.75
C ARG A 486 -12.73 -57.33 -35.11
N ALA A 487 -12.68 -56.41 -34.14
CA ALA A 487 -12.92 -54.98 -34.38
C ALA A 487 -11.79 -54.03 -33.96
N THR A 488 -11.22 -54.15 -32.75
CA THR A 488 -10.26 -53.16 -32.19
C THR A 488 -8.94 -53.73 -31.68
N VAL A 489 -8.84 -55.03 -31.43
CA VAL A 489 -7.58 -55.76 -31.16
C VAL A 489 -7.44 -56.85 -32.22
N GLU A 490 -6.25 -57.02 -32.80
CA GLU A 490 -6.06 -58.06 -33.81
C GLU A 490 -6.23 -59.45 -33.20
N ARG A 491 -6.88 -60.34 -33.95
CA ARG A 491 -7.12 -61.71 -33.49
C ARG A 491 -5.78 -62.43 -33.30
N ASN A 492 -5.62 -63.12 -32.17
CA ASN A 492 -4.38 -63.78 -31.74
C ASN A 492 -3.25 -62.84 -31.31
N GLU A 493 -3.52 -61.57 -31.00
CA GLU A 493 -2.57 -60.72 -30.26
C GLU A 493 -2.85 -60.77 -28.75
N LEU A 494 -1.78 -60.63 -27.97
CA LEU A 494 -1.86 -60.49 -26.52
C LEU A 494 -2.49 -59.14 -26.16
N LEU A 495 -3.49 -59.18 -25.30
CA LEU A 495 -4.15 -58.03 -24.73
C LEU A 495 -3.19 -57.23 -23.84
N PRO A 496 -3.14 -55.88 -23.95
CA PRO A 496 -2.31 -55.04 -23.08
C PRO A 496 -2.56 -55.27 -21.59
N VAL A 497 -1.54 -54.99 -20.77
CA VAL A 497 -1.65 -54.94 -19.29
C VAL A 497 -2.74 -53.95 -18.90
N GLY A 498 -3.51 -54.28 -17.87
CA GLY A 498 -4.60 -53.47 -17.34
C GLY A 498 -5.88 -54.27 -17.08
N THR A 499 -6.94 -53.56 -16.68
CA THR A 499 -8.20 -54.16 -16.21
C THR A 499 -9.17 -54.50 -17.35
N TYR A 500 -9.70 -55.72 -17.28
CA TYR A 500 -10.75 -56.29 -18.11
C TYR A 500 -11.93 -56.70 -17.22
N TYR A 501 -13.03 -57.13 -17.83
CA TYR A 501 -14.22 -57.58 -17.10
C TYR A 501 -14.70 -58.90 -17.66
N TYR A 502 -14.93 -59.89 -16.79
CA TYR A 502 -15.44 -61.19 -17.19
C TYR A 502 -16.94 -61.32 -16.89
N VAL A 503 -17.61 -62.15 -17.68
CA VAL A 503 -18.98 -62.62 -17.44
C VAL A 503 -19.01 -64.12 -17.65
N LEU A 504 -19.16 -64.86 -16.56
CA LEU A 504 -19.27 -66.32 -16.55
C LEU A 504 -20.71 -66.73 -16.28
N ASN A 505 -21.32 -67.43 -17.23
CA ASN A 505 -22.63 -68.06 -17.04
C ASN A 505 -22.44 -69.57 -16.92
N TYR A 506 -22.98 -70.21 -15.89
CA TYR A 506 -22.91 -71.67 -15.71
C TYR A 506 -24.23 -72.26 -15.21
N VAL A 507 -24.42 -73.57 -15.41
CA VAL A 507 -25.59 -74.29 -14.90
C VAL A 507 -25.17 -75.12 -13.69
N ASN A 508 -25.72 -74.83 -12.52
CA ASN A 508 -25.34 -75.49 -11.28
C ASN A 508 -25.93 -76.91 -11.14
N ALA A 509 -25.61 -77.61 -10.05
CA ALA A 509 -26.04 -78.98 -9.81
C ALA A 509 -27.57 -79.15 -9.72
N ASN A 510 -28.30 -78.07 -9.40
CA ASN A 510 -29.77 -78.03 -9.35
C ASN A 510 -30.41 -77.75 -10.71
N GLY A 511 -29.61 -77.51 -11.75
CA GLY A 511 -30.09 -77.16 -13.10
C GLY A 511 -30.46 -75.69 -13.26
N GLU A 512 -30.06 -74.83 -12.32
CA GLU A 512 -30.30 -73.39 -12.37
C GLU A 512 -29.14 -72.69 -13.09
N THR A 513 -29.46 -71.70 -13.91
CA THR A 513 -28.43 -70.84 -14.52
C THR A 513 -27.99 -69.79 -13.52
N LYS A 514 -26.69 -69.75 -13.23
CA LYS A 514 -26.00 -68.76 -12.42
C LYS A 514 -25.11 -67.89 -13.29
N GLN A 515 -24.87 -66.65 -12.85
CA GLN A 515 -23.98 -65.70 -13.50
C GLN A 515 -23.04 -65.13 -12.43
N LEU A 516 -21.75 -65.13 -12.76
CA LEU A 516 -20.69 -64.41 -12.05
C LEU A 516 -20.10 -63.39 -13.00
N ALA A 517 -19.77 -62.22 -12.50
CA ALA A 517 -19.10 -61.16 -13.25
C ALA A 517 -18.24 -60.36 -12.30
N GLY A 518 -17.08 -59.92 -12.77
CA GLY A 518 -16.11 -59.19 -11.98
C GLY A 518 -14.97 -58.64 -12.84
N PRO A 519 -14.05 -57.89 -12.23
CA PRO A 519 -12.83 -57.46 -12.89
C PRO A 519 -11.93 -58.66 -13.21
N LEU A 520 -11.02 -58.47 -14.16
CA LEU A 520 -9.90 -59.34 -14.46
C LEU A 520 -8.69 -58.46 -14.81
N TYR A 521 -7.72 -58.37 -13.93
CA TYR A 521 -6.46 -57.69 -14.19
C TYR A 521 -5.50 -58.60 -14.94
N ILE A 522 -4.90 -58.09 -16.02
CA ILE A 522 -3.83 -58.80 -16.74
C ILE A 522 -2.52 -58.09 -16.41
N ASN A 523 -1.62 -58.77 -15.71
CA ASN A 523 -0.24 -58.34 -15.48
C ASN A 523 0.72 -59.21 -16.32
N ARG A 524 1.96 -58.75 -16.56
CA ARG A 524 2.98 -59.55 -17.27
C ARG A 524 4.35 -59.49 -16.60
N ARG A 525 4.38 -59.20 -15.30
CA ARG A 525 5.61 -59.30 -14.53
C ARG A 525 6.07 -60.75 -14.44
#